data_AF-A0A2N6EU22-F1
#
_entry.id   AF-A0A2N6EU22-F1
#
_cell.length_a   1.000
_cell.length_b   1.000
_cell.length_c   1.000
_cell.angle_alpha   90.00
_cell.angle_beta   90.00
_cell.angle_gamma   90.00
#
_symmetry.space_group_name_H-M   'P 1'
#
loop_
_entity.id
_entity.type
_entity.pdbx_description
1 polymer ?
#
loop_
_entity_poly.entity_id
_entity_poly.type
_entity_poly.pdbx_seq_one_letter_code
_entity_poly.pdbx_strand_id
1 'polypeptide(L)'
;MDKIFRVNMTDLTTTVEEVPAEWAGLGGRALTSTIVATEVDPECHPLGDKNKLVFAPGLLSGTAAAQSGRMSCGAKSPLTGGIKESNAGGTTAQQFARMGIKAMII
;
A
#
# COMPACT_ATOMS: atom_id res chain seq x y z
N MET A 1 10.71 6.02 6.27
CA MET A 1 9.33 6.01 5.75
C MET A 1 8.39 6.04 6.94
N ASP A 2 7.66 7.13 7.06
CA ASP A 2 6.92 7.56 8.26
C ASP A 2 5.54 8.12 7.92
N LYS A 3 5.21 8.25 6.63
CA LYS A 3 3.96 8.86 6.14
C LYS A 3 3.11 7.89 5.34
N ILE A 4 1.80 7.94 5.54
CA ILE A 4 0.81 7.30 4.68
C ILE A 4 0.02 8.40 3.95
N PHE A 5 -0.07 8.28 2.63
CA PHE A 5 -0.87 9.18 1.81
C PHE A 5 -2.21 8.51 1.52
N ARG A 6 -3.32 9.20 1.78
CA ARG A 6 -4.66 8.74 1.42
C ARG A 6 -5.25 9.64 0.35
N VAL A 7 -5.81 9.03 -0.68
CA VAL A 7 -6.41 9.72 -1.82
C VAL A 7 -7.83 9.21 -1.98
N ASN A 8 -8.82 10.01 -1.61
CA ASN A 8 -10.21 9.65 -1.84
C ASN A 8 -10.64 10.12 -3.22
N MET A 9 -10.91 9.18 -4.13
CA MET A 9 -11.29 9.50 -5.50
C MET A 9 -12.78 9.87 -5.65
N THR A 10 -13.62 9.63 -4.64
CA THR A 10 -15.04 10.00 -4.67
C THR A 10 -15.23 11.49 -4.45
N ASP A 11 -14.49 12.08 -3.51
CA ASP A 11 -14.58 13.51 -3.16
C ASP A 11 -13.32 14.32 -3.54
N LEU A 12 -12.33 13.66 -4.17
CA LEU A 12 -11.07 14.25 -4.63
C LEU A 12 -10.21 14.86 -3.51
N THR A 13 -10.36 14.36 -2.28
CA THR A 13 -9.56 14.81 -1.14
C THR A 13 -8.27 14.01 -0.98
N THR A 14 -7.25 14.64 -0.38
CA THR A 14 -6.01 13.97 -0.02
C THR A 14 -5.62 14.30 1.41
N THR A 15 -5.14 13.30 2.15
CA THR A 15 -4.61 13.47 3.50
C THR A 15 -3.28 12.76 3.66
N VAL A 16 -2.49 13.21 4.62
CA VAL A 16 -1.25 12.57 5.02
C VAL A 16 -1.34 12.29 6.51
N GLU A 17 -1.11 11.04 6.89
CA GLU A 17 -1.14 10.58 8.27
C GLU A 17 0.20 9.94 8.66
N GLU A 18 0.47 9.92 9.96
CA GLU A 18 1.61 9.20 10.52
C GLU A 18 1.36 7.69 10.46
N VAL A 19 2.44 6.92 10.28
CA VAL A 19 2.35 5.45 10.27
C VAL A 19 2.05 4.94 11.68
N PRO A 20 0.97 4.18 11.89
CA PRO A 20 0.68 3.54 13.18
C PRO A 20 1.86 2.68 13.67
N ALA A 21 2.09 2.67 14.99
CA ALA A 21 3.22 1.95 15.59
C ALA A 21 3.23 0.45 15.23
N GLU A 22 2.06 -0.18 15.15
CA GLU A 22 1.90 -1.58 14.74
C GLU A 22 2.35 -1.85 13.29
N TRP A 23 2.33 -0.84 12.42
CA TRP A 23 2.73 -0.98 11.01
C TRP A 23 4.18 -0.55 10.77
N ALA A 24 4.87 -0.05 11.81
CA ALA A 24 6.24 0.46 11.70
C ALA A 24 7.23 -0.60 11.19
N GLY A 25 7.06 -1.87 11.58
CA GLY A 25 7.88 -3.00 11.13
C GLY A 25 7.48 -3.59 9.77
N LEU A 26 6.37 -3.15 9.18
CA LEU A 26 5.82 -3.72 7.96
C LEU A 26 6.26 -2.96 6.71
N GLY A 27 6.21 -3.63 5.56
CA GLY A 27 6.44 -3.07 4.23
C GLY A 27 5.98 -4.04 3.15
N GLY A 28 5.90 -3.57 1.90
CA GLY A 28 5.48 -4.37 0.76
C GLY A 28 4.18 -5.14 1.04
N ARG A 29 4.17 -6.44 0.67
CA ARG A 29 3.02 -7.33 0.81
C ARG A 29 2.44 -7.41 2.22
N ALA A 30 3.30 -7.42 3.25
CA ALA A 30 2.80 -7.52 4.63
C ALA A 30 1.98 -6.28 5.00
N LEU A 31 2.45 -5.10 4.61
CA LEU A 31 1.74 -3.85 4.85
C LEU A 31 0.46 -3.75 4.02
N THR A 32 0.50 -4.07 2.72
CA THR A 32 -0.71 -4.03 1.88
C THR A 32 -1.78 -4.98 2.39
N SER A 33 -1.42 -6.21 2.75
CA SER A 33 -2.39 -7.19 3.26
C SER A 33 -2.97 -6.79 4.61
N THR A 34 -2.16 -6.17 5.49
CA THR A 34 -2.62 -5.68 6.79
C THR A 34 -3.65 -4.58 6.60
N ILE A 35 -3.34 -3.56 5.78
CA ILE A 35 -4.26 -2.46 5.50
C ILE A 35 -5.57 -2.98 4.89
N VAL A 36 -5.50 -3.87 3.89
CA VAL A 36 -6.72 -4.42 3.27
C VAL A 36 -7.54 -5.23 4.28
N ALA A 37 -6.90 -6.06 5.10
CA ALA A 37 -7.61 -6.86 6.10
C ALA A 37 -8.25 -6.01 7.20
N THR A 38 -7.63 -4.89 7.57
CA THR A 38 -8.12 -3.98 8.62
C THR A 38 -9.22 -3.06 8.10
N GLU A 39 -9.10 -2.57 6.87
CA GLU A 39 -9.88 -1.42 6.40
C GLU A 39 -10.89 -1.72 5.28
N VAL A 40 -10.82 -2.88 4.61
CA VAL A 40 -11.73 -3.25 3.53
C VAL A 40 -12.75 -4.25 4.04
N ASP A 41 -14.03 -3.94 3.83
CA ASP A 41 -15.13 -4.83 4.14
C ASP A 41 -15.01 -6.14 3.32
N PRO A 42 -14.88 -7.31 3.97
CA PRO A 42 -14.71 -8.59 3.27
C PRO A 42 -15.94 -9.00 2.46
N GLU A 43 -17.10 -8.34 2.62
CA GLU A 43 -18.32 -8.57 1.85
C GLU A 43 -18.52 -7.56 0.71
N CYS A 44 -17.71 -6.50 0.63
CA CYS A 44 -17.89 -5.46 -0.40
C CYS A 44 -17.62 -5.97 -1.82
N HIS A 45 -18.22 -5.33 -2.83
CA HIS A 45 -17.87 -5.64 -4.21
C HIS A 45 -16.40 -5.24 -4.50
N PRO A 46 -15.56 -6.10 -5.11
CA PRO A 46 -14.14 -5.82 -5.33
C PRO A 46 -13.86 -4.69 -6.33
N LEU A 47 -14.84 -4.34 -7.18
CA LEU A 47 -14.79 -3.18 -8.07
C LEU A 47 -15.63 -1.99 -7.56
N GLY A 48 -16.12 -2.08 -6.32
CA GLY A 48 -16.89 -1.01 -5.67
C GLY A 48 -15.98 0.01 -4.98
N ASP A 49 -16.59 1.11 -4.57
CA ASP A 49 -15.99 2.24 -3.84
C ASP A 49 -15.47 1.90 -2.44
N LYS A 50 -15.95 0.80 -1.84
CA LYS A 50 -15.48 0.31 -0.53
C LYS A 50 -14.18 -0.50 -0.60
N ASN A 51 -13.70 -0.87 -1.79
CA ASN A 51 -12.39 -1.50 -1.92
C ASN A 51 -11.29 -0.43 -1.88
N LYS A 52 -10.11 -0.81 -1.40
CA LYS A 52 -8.94 0.08 -1.34
C LYS A 52 -7.81 -0.49 -2.17
N LEU A 53 -7.14 0.36 -2.93
CA LEU A 53 -5.92 0.03 -3.65
C LEU A 53 -4.72 0.58 -2.91
N VAL A 54 -3.90 -0.32 -2.38
CA VAL A 54 -2.77 0.02 -1.51
C VAL A 54 -1.46 -0.19 -2.25
N PHE A 55 -0.65 0.85 -2.35
CA PHE A 55 0.72 0.79 -2.82
C PHE A 55 1.68 0.91 -1.64
N ALA A 56 2.56 -0.07 -1.46
CA ALA A 56 3.58 -0.05 -0.42
C ALA A 56 4.94 -0.47 -0.97
N PRO A 57 5.98 0.37 -0.86
CA PRO A 57 7.35 -0.07 -1.12
C PRO A 57 7.78 -1.14 -0.10
N GLY A 58 8.78 -1.95 -0.48
CA GLY A 58 9.41 -2.89 0.44
C GLY A 58 10.11 -2.17 1.60
N LEU A 59 10.28 -2.85 2.74
CA LEU A 59 10.88 -2.28 3.95
C LEU A 59 12.31 -1.74 3.71
N LEU A 60 13.07 -2.39 2.82
CA LEU A 60 14.43 -2.02 2.46
C LEU A 60 14.51 -1.07 1.25
N SER A 61 13.39 -0.68 0.66
CA SER A 61 13.39 0.31 -0.41
C SER A 61 13.97 1.64 0.09
N GLY A 62 14.69 2.35 -0.77
CA GLY A 62 15.42 3.58 -0.42
C GLY A 62 16.83 3.33 0.10
N THR A 63 17.22 2.08 0.38
CA THR A 63 18.57 1.73 0.87
C THR A 63 19.50 1.28 -0.28
N ALA A 64 20.78 1.07 0.05
CA ALA A 64 21.76 0.49 -0.88
C ALA A 64 21.62 -1.04 -1.07
N ALA A 65 20.63 -1.68 -0.43
CA ALA A 65 20.41 -3.12 -0.57
C ALA A 65 20.10 -3.49 -2.03
N ALA A 66 20.78 -4.51 -2.53
CA ALA A 66 20.58 -4.99 -3.90
C ALA A 66 19.13 -5.45 -4.12
N GLN A 67 18.58 -5.12 -5.30
CA GLN A 67 17.22 -5.50 -5.71
C GLN A 67 16.09 -5.05 -4.75
N SER A 68 16.32 -4.01 -3.94
CA SER A 68 15.34 -3.49 -2.97
C SER A 68 14.23 -2.60 -3.56
N GLY A 69 14.27 -2.32 -4.87
CA GLY A 69 13.28 -1.50 -5.58
C GLY A 69 12.01 -2.26 -5.98
N ARG A 70 11.34 -2.88 -5.00
CA ARG A 70 10.10 -3.66 -5.23
C ARG A 70 8.91 -2.91 -4.64
N MET A 71 7.87 -2.73 -5.46
CA MET A 71 6.59 -2.14 -5.09
C MET A 71 5.54 -3.24 -4.97
N SER A 72 4.79 -3.24 -3.88
CA SER A 72 3.62 -4.09 -3.69
C SER A 72 2.35 -3.28 -3.93
N CYS A 73 1.43 -3.85 -4.69
CA CYS A 73 0.10 -3.30 -4.95
C CYS A 73 -0.94 -4.32 -4.46
N GLY A 74 -1.72 -3.97 -3.43
CA GLY A 74 -2.69 -4.88 -2.82
C GLY A 74 -4.11 -4.32 -2.77
N ALA A 75 -5.09 -5.20 -2.95
CA ALA A 75 -6.53 -4.88 -2.87
C ALA A 75 -7.35 -6.18 -2.69
N LYS A 76 -8.66 -6.06 -2.53
CA LYS A 76 -9.58 -7.19 -2.75
C LYS A 76 -9.62 -7.53 -4.25
N SER A 77 -9.39 -8.79 -4.59
CA SER A 77 -9.31 -9.22 -5.99
C SER A 77 -10.70 -9.43 -6.60
N PRO A 78 -10.98 -8.91 -7.80
CA PRO A 78 -12.18 -9.26 -8.55
C PRO A 78 -12.16 -10.69 -9.11
N LEU A 79 -10.96 -11.26 -9.29
CA LEU A 79 -10.82 -12.61 -9.83
C LEU A 79 -10.99 -13.69 -8.75
N THR A 80 -10.39 -13.49 -7.57
CA THR A 80 -10.35 -14.51 -6.52
C THR A 80 -11.25 -14.22 -5.33
N GLY A 81 -11.84 -13.02 -5.23
CA GLY A 81 -12.71 -12.60 -4.13
C GLY A 81 -12.02 -12.30 -2.79
N GLY A 82 -10.79 -12.79 -2.59
CA GLY A 82 -9.98 -12.55 -1.39
C GLY A 82 -8.94 -11.43 -1.54
N ILE A 83 -8.08 -11.30 -0.53
CA ILE A 83 -6.94 -10.38 -0.55
C ILE A 83 -5.90 -10.85 -1.57
N LYS A 84 -5.46 -9.95 -2.44
CA LYS A 84 -4.39 -10.22 -3.40
C LYS A 84 -3.37 -9.08 -3.42
N GLU A 85 -2.10 -9.45 -3.58
CA GLU A 85 -1.01 -8.54 -3.87
C GLU A 85 -0.37 -8.92 -5.21
N SER A 86 0.10 -7.89 -5.91
CA SER A 86 0.94 -7.96 -7.10
C SER A 86 2.21 -7.15 -6.87
N ASN A 87 3.32 -7.64 -7.40
CA ASN A 87 4.63 -7.08 -7.14
C ASN A 87 5.30 -6.59 -8.43
N ALA A 88 5.80 -5.36 -8.41
CA ALA A 88 6.50 -4.75 -9.54
C ALA A 88 7.92 -4.32 -9.13
N GLY A 89 8.87 -4.47 -10.05
CA GLY A 89 10.19 -3.86 -9.93
C GLY A 89 10.22 -2.43 -10.44
N GLY A 90 11.42 -1.83 -10.49
CA GLY A 90 11.64 -0.51 -11.08
C GLY A 90 12.01 0.54 -10.04
N THR A 91 11.86 1.81 -10.41
CA THR A 91 12.33 2.95 -9.60
C THR A 91 11.27 3.48 -8.64
N THR A 92 9.99 3.21 -8.85
CA THR A 92 8.88 3.79 -8.08
C THR A 92 9.00 3.52 -6.58
N ALA A 93 9.31 2.29 -6.17
CA ALA A 93 9.48 1.94 -4.75
C ALA A 93 10.62 2.71 -4.09
N GLN A 94 11.71 2.95 -4.83
CA GLN A 94 12.85 3.75 -4.35
C GLN A 94 12.44 5.21 -4.17
N GLN A 95 11.68 5.77 -5.10
CA GLN A 95 11.20 7.15 -5.01
C GLN A 95 10.22 7.34 -3.84
N PHE A 96 9.28 6.41 -3.66
CA PHE A 96 8.36 6.42 -2.51
C PHE A 96 9.15 6.44 -1.19
N ALA A 97 10.10 5.54 -1.05
CA ALA A 97 10.91 5.46 0.17
C ALA A 97 11.72 6.73 0.43
N ARG A 98 12.32 7.32 -0.61
CA ARG A 98 13.07 8.58 -0.53
C ARG A 98 12.20 9.78 -0.17
N MET A 99 10.93 9.78 -0.59
CA MET A 99 9.94 10.78 -0.20
C MET A 99 9.36 10.53 1.20
N GLY A 100 9.79 9.48 1.90
CA GLY A 100 9.27 9.11 3.22
C GLY A 100 7.93 8.37 3.19
N ILE A 101 7.43 8.01 2.01
CA ILE A 101 6.12 7.38 1.81
C ILE A 101 6.20 5.90 2.18
N LYS A 102 5.49 5.52 3.24
CA LYS A 102 5.33 4.14 3.70
C LYS A 102 4.24 3.40 2.92
N ALA A 103 3.14 4.09 2.63
CA ALA A 103 2.06 3.58 1.80
C ALA A 103 1.30 4.73 1.14
N MET A 104 0.69 4.44 -0.01
CA MET A 104 -0.33 5.27 -0.62
C MET A 104 -1.59 4.43 -0.77
N ILE A 105 -2.71 4.92 -0.23
CA ILE A 105 -4.00 4.24 -0.20
C ILE A 105 -4.96 5.07 -1.04
N ILE A 106 -5.52 4.43 -2.07
CA ILE A 106 -6.58 4.99 -2.90
C ILE A 106 -7.89 4.30 -2.50
#